data_AF-A0A3A6J865-F1
#
_entry.id   AF-A0A3A6J865-F1
#
_cell.length_a   1.000
_cell.length_b   1.000
_cell.length_c   1.000
_cell.angle_alpha   90.00
_cell.angle_beta   90.00
_cell.angle_gamma   90.00
#
_symmetry.space_group_name_H-M   'P 1'
#
loop_
_entity.id
_entity.type
_entity.pdbx_description
1 polymer ?
#
loop_
_entity_poly.entity_id
_entity_poly.type
_entity_poly.pdbx_seq_one_letter_code
_entity_poly.pdbx_strand_id
1 'polypeptide(L)'
;MLFGVLLGVFLLALIVITVVYVRRKLADKREEALKDLDLMQEEAIREEQSQSKGYWINRDDIEDENQAHLLRYYHYFDNIDECIHDLIVEMYDCGFVRTEEIFVAAYGEEALTPDSFIYMTDADCDLEKAKAALPPVSEKNQKIIYDLWCSYVEKLLDTVEIHTTDANKDIIKDALMVYGRKKITILLRSPE
;
A
#
# COMPACT_ATOMS: atom_id res chain seq x y z
N MET A 1 -8.15 -32.83 62.98
CA MET A 1 -8.00 -33.17 61.55
C MET A 1 -9.07 -32.51 60.67
N LEU A 2 -10.37 -32.65 60.98
CA LEU A 2 -11.46 -32.05 60.18
C LEU A 2 -11.32 -30.53 59.96
N PHE A 3 -10.97 -29.79 61.02
CA PHE A 3 -10.77 -28.33 60.96
C PHE A 3 -9.62 -27.89 60.05
N GLY A 4 -8.49 -28.61 60.05
CA GLY A 4 -7.35 -28.30 59.19
C GLY A 4 -7.65 -28.57 57.71
N VAL A 5 -8.42 -29.63 57.43
CA VAL A 5 -8.89 -29.94 56.07
C VAL A 5 -9.88 -28.88 55.58
N LEU A 6 -10.85 -28.47 56.41
CA LEU A 6 -11.79 -27.40 56.10
C LEU A 6 -11.07 -26.06 55.82
N LEU A 7 -10.07 -25.72 56.63
CA LEU A 7 -9.29 -24.49 56.46
C LEU A 7 -8.44 -24.52 55.17
N GLY A 8 -7.87 -25.69 54.84
CA GLY A 8 -7.15 -25.89 53.58
C GLY A 8 -8.05 -25.77 52.34
N VAL A 9 -9.25 -26.36 52.37
CA VAL A 9 -10.23 -26.23 51.28
C VAL A 9 -10.71 -24.79 51.14
N PHE A 10 -10.97 -24.10 52.26
CA PHE A 10 -11.35 -22.69 52.25
C PHE A 10 -10.26 -21.79 51.66
N LEU A 11 -9.00 -22.01 52.05
CA LEU A 11 -7.87 -21.27 51.49
C LEU A 11 -7.72 -21.50 49.97
N LEU A 12 -7.86 -22.75 49.51
CA LEU A 12 -7.83 -23.07 48.08
C LEU A 12 -8.98 -22.38 47.31
N ALA A 13 -10.19 -22.37 47.88
CA ALA A 13 -11.31 -21.66 47.29
C ALA A 13 -11.05 -20.15 47.17
N LEU A 14 -10.47 -19.53 48.20
CA LEU A 14 -10.09 -18.11 48.16
C LEU A 14 -9.03 -17.82 47.11
N ILE A 15 -8.02 -18.68 46.96
CA ILE A 15 -6.99 -18.53 45.92
C ILE A 15 -7.62 -18.59 44.53
N VAL A 16 -8.47 -19.58 44.27
CA VAL A 16 -9.17 -19.74 42.98
C VAL A 16 -10.04 -18.51 42.68
N ILE A 17 -10.85 -18.07 43.64
CA ILE A 17 -11.69 -16.87 43.48
C ILE A 17 -10.83 -15.63 43.19
N THR A 18 -9.72 -15.47 43.90
CA THR A 18 -8.81 -14.33 43.70
C THR A 18 -8.18 -14.35 42.31
N VAL A 19 -7.70 -15.51 41.85
CA VAL A 19 -7.11 -15.66 40.50
C VAL A 19 -8.15 -15.38 39.42
N VAL A 20 -9.38 -15.90 39.56
CA VAL A 20 -10.47 -15.64 38.61
C VAL A 20 -10.83 -14.15 38.59
N TYR A 21 -10.94 -13.52 39.76
CA TYR A 21 -11.24 -12.10 39.87
C TYR A 21 -10.15 -11.23 39.21
N VAL A 22 -8.87 -11.51 39.48
CA VAL A 22 -7.75 -10.77 38.88
C VAL A 22 -7.72 -10.96 37.36
N ARG A 23 -7.91 -12.19 36.86
CA ARG A 23 -7.96 -12.45 35.41
C ARG A 23 -9.09 -11.68 34.74
N ARG A 24 -10.28 -11.69 35.34
CA ARG A 24 -11.44 -10.93 34.83
C ARG A 24 -11.15 -9.43 34.81
N LYS A 25 -10.65 -8.87 35.92
CA LYS A 25 -10.30 -7.45 36.00
C LYS A 25 -9.20 -7.04 35.02
N LEU A 26 -8.24 -7.92 34.73
CA LEU A 26 -7.22 -7.69 33.71
C LEU A 26 -7.80 -7.76 32.30
N ALA A 27 -8.75 -8.66 32.04
CA ALA A 27 -9.46 -8.71 30.77
C ALA A 27 -10.29 -7.46 30.54
N ASP A 28 -11.07 -7.02 31.55
CA ASP A 28 -11.89 -5.80 31.49
C ASP A 28 -11.01 -4.57 31.19
N LYS A 29 -9.85 -4.44 31.86
CA LYS A 29 -8.88 -3.36 31.60
C LYS A 29 -8.27 -3.41 30.20
N ARG A 30 -8.01 -4.61 29.66
CA ARG A 30 -7.51 -4.76 28.29
C ARG A 30 -8.58 -4.35 27.28
N GLU A 31 -9.82 -4.75 27.51
CA GLU A 31 -10.95 -4.36 26.66
C GLU A 31 -11.19 -2.84 26.69
N GLU A 32 -11.09 -2.21 27.87
CA GLU A 32 -11.19 -0.76 28.01
C GLU A 32 -10.04 -0.02 27.28
N ALA A 33 -8.81 -0.53 27.37
CA ALA A 33 -7.66 0.04 26.65
C ALA A 33 -7.77 -0.10 25.13
N LEU A 34 -8.34 -1.20 24.63
CA LEU A 34 -8.67 -1.35 23.20
C LEU A 34 -9.78 -0.38 22.81
N LYS A 35 -10.84 -0.29 23.64
CA LYS A 35 -11.85 0.78 23.71
C LYS A 35 -11.30 2.16 23.34
N ASP A 36 -10.39 2.59 24.19
CA ASP A 36 -9.78 3.92 24.15
C ASP A 36 -8.91 4.11 22.89
N LEU A 37 -8.14 3.08 22.51
CA LEU A 37 -7.32 3.11 21.30
C LEU A 37 -8.16 3.29 20.03
N ASP A 38 -9.25 2.55 19.89
CA ASP A 38 -10.15 2.66 18.73
C ASP A 38 -10.73 4.07 18.62
N LEU A 39 -11.18 4.64 19.75
CA LEU A 39 -11.70 6.01 19.80
C LEU A 39 -10.64 7.05 19.41
N MET A 40 -9.41 6.91 19.92
CA MET A 40 -8.30 7.79 19.56
C MET A 40 -7.98 7.72 18.06
N GLN A 41 -8.04 6.52 17.46
CA GLN A 41 -7.81 6.34 16.03
C GLN A 41 -8.92 6.97 15.19
N GLU A 42 -10.18 6.77 15.56
CA GLU A 42 -11.29 7.42 14.87
C GLU A 42 -11.26 8.95 14.97
N GLU A 43 -10.82 9.50 16.10
CA GLU A 43 -10.66 10.94 16.28
C GLU A 43 -9.54 11.48 15.40
N ALA A 44 -8.38 10.81 15.36
CA ALA A 44 -7.27 11.17 14.49
C ALA A 44 -7.64 11.08 12.99
N ILE A 45 -8.34 10.01 12.58
CA ILE A 45 -8.83 9.86 11.20
C ILE A 45 -9.74 11.04 10.84
N ARG A 46 -10.68 11.39 11.73
CA ARG A 46 -11.61 12.51 11.50
C ARG A 46 -10.88 13.85 11.42
N GLU A 47 -9.89 14.07 12.27
CA GLU A 47 -9.09 15.29 12.27
C GLU A 47 -8.32 15.44 10.95
N GLU A 48 -7.57 14.42 10.54
CA GLU A 48 -6.81 14.42 9.28
C GLU A 48 -7.73 14.56 8.06
N GLN A 49 -8.85 13.83 8.02
CA GLN A 49 -9.85 13.96 6.95
C GLN A 49 -10.40 15.38 6.84
N SER A 50 -10.54 16.09 7.97
CA SER A 50 -11.07 17.47 7.97
C SER A 50 -10.06 18.51 7.48
N GLN A 51 -8.77 18.21 7.56
CA GLN A 51 -7.68 19.13 7.18
C GLN A 51 -7.18 18.87 5.76
N SER A 52 -7.25 17.61 5.31
CA SER A 52 -6.80 17.18 3.98
C SER A 52 -7.74 17.61 2.84
N LYS A 53 -7.21 17.69 1.61
CA LYS A 53 -8.03 17.86 0.39
C LYS A 53 -8.61 16.55 -0.13
N GLY A 54 -8.09 15.44 0.33
CA GLY A 54 -8.55 14.10 0.00
C GLY A 54 -7.61 13.06 0.56
N TYR A 55 -7.99 11.80 0.38
CA TYR A 55 -7.14 10.67 0.71
C TYR A 55 -7.44 9.52 -0.25
N TRP A 56 -6.54 8.54 -0.30
CA TRP A 56 -6.80 7.27 -0.96
C TRP A 56 -6.45 6.11 -0.04
N ILE A 57 -7.05 4.95 -0.31
CA ILE A 57 -6.82 3.70 0.40
C ILE A 57 -6.65 2.57 -0.62
N ASN A 58 -5.79 1.61 -0.32
CA ASN A 58 -5.74 0.34 -1.04
C ASN A 58 -6.73 -0.64 -0.37
N ARG A 59 -7.73 -1.11 -1.14
CA ARG A 59 -8.76 -2.01 -0.57
C ARG A 59 -8.18 -3.36 -0.13
N ASP A 60 -7.17 -3.85 -0.85
CA ASP A 60 -6.56 -5.15 -0.55
C ASP A 60 -5.85 -5.11 0.82
N ASP A 61 -5.30 -3.96 1.23
CA ASP A 61 -4.62 -3.79 2.52
C ASP A 61 -5.58 -3.70 3.72
N ILE A 62 -6.82 -3.25 3.48
CA ILE A 62 -7.84 -3.08 4.53
C ILE A 62 -8.60 -4.38 4.80
N GLU A 63 -8.77 -5.23 3.79
CA GLU A 63 -9.57 -6.46 3.91
C GLU A 63 -8.92 -7.53 4.80
N ASP A 64 -7.60 -7.48 5.03
CA ASP A 64 -6.83 -8.57 5.66
C ASP A 64 -6.47 -8.37 7.16
N GLU A 65 -6.75 -7.22 7.80
CA GLU A 65 -6.15 -6.92 9.11
C GLU A 65 -7.04 -6.43 10.27
N ASN A 66 -6.54 -6.72 11.48
CA ASN A 66 -7.01 -6.25 12.77
C ASN A 66 -7.02 -4.72 12.78
N GLN A 67 -8.18 -4.10 13.04
CA GLN A 67 -8.43 -2.64 12.95
C GLN A 67 -7.50 -1.74 13.79
N ALA A 68 -6.59 -2.31 14.58
CA ALA A 68 -5.66 -1.62 15.48
C ALA A 68 -4.63 -0.70 14.78
N HIS A 69 -4.53 -0.70 13.45
CA HIS A 69 -3.61 0.16 12.69
C HIS A 69 -4.28 0.87 11.50
N LEU A 70 -5.58 1.14 11.57
CA LEU A 70 -6.37 1.75 10.49
C LEU A 70 -5.72 3.00 9.87
N LEU A 71 -5.17 3.89 10.70
CA LEU A 71 -4.51 5.13 10.26
C LEU A 71 -3.41 4.92 9.21
N ARG A 72 -2.73 3.76 9.20
CA ARG A 72 -1.62 3.51 8.27
C ARG A 72 -2.08 3.26 6.83
N TYR A 73 -3.35 2.91 6.64
CA TYR A 73 -3.94 2.61 5.34
C TYR A 73 -4.52 3.85 4.64
N TYR A 74 -4.61 4.99 5.34
CA TYR A 74 -5.10 6.24 4.78
C TYR A 74 -3.92 7.09 4.29
N HIS A 75 -3.86 7.28 2.98
CA HIS A 75 -2.88 8.12 2.33
C HIS A 75 -3.50 9.49 2.03
N TYR A 76 -3.35 10.41 2.98
CA TYR A 76 -3.86 11.78 2.87
C TYR A 76 -3.01 12.64 1.95
N PHE A 77 -3.65 13.55 1.22
CA PHE A 77 -2.96 14.49 0.35
C PHE A 77 -3.57 15.89 0.41
N ASP A 78 -2.70 16.90 0.35
CA ASP A 78 -3.06 18.32 0.28
C ASP A 78 -2.88 18.87 -1.13
N ASN A 79 -2.15 18.15 -1.99
CA ASN A 79 -1.99 18.45 -3.40
C ASN A 79 -2.37 17.25 -4.27
N ILE A 80 -2.97 17.53 -5.43
CA ILE A 80 -3.31 16.50 -6.41
C ILE A 80 -2.03 15.87 -6.99
N ASP A 81 -0.96 16.64 -7.18
CA ASP A 81 0.29 16.10 -7.72
C ASP A 81 0.96 15.10 -6.76
N GLU A 82 0.81 15.29 -5.45
CA GLU A 82 1.28 14.35 -4.43
C GLU A 82 0.52 13.03 -4.55
N CYS A 83 -0.82 13.09 -4.60
CA CYS A 83 -1.64 11.91 -4.83
C CYS A 83 -1.29 11.18 -6.13
N ILE A 84 -1.07 11.91 -7.23
CA ILE A 84 -0.67 11.31 -8.51
C ILE A 84 0.68 10.61 -8.36
N HIS A 85 1.66 11.24 -7.72
CA HIS A 85 2.98 10.66 -7.52
C HIS A 85 2.89 9.39 -6.66
N ASP A 86 2.20 9.45 -5.52
CA ASP A 86 2.00 8.32 -4.61
C ASP A 86 1.32 7.15 -5.32
N LEU A 87 0.27 7.41 -6.10
CA LEU A 87 -0.42 6.37 -6.87
C LEU A 87 0.47 5.77 -7.98
N ILE A 88 1.39 6.54 -8.57
CA ILE A 88 2.36 5.98 -9.52
C ILE A 88 3.33 5.05 -8.80
N VAL A 89 3.83 5.44 -7.61
CA VAL A 89 4.70 4.59 -6.78
C VAL A 89 3.98 3.30 -6.41
N GLU A 90 2.73 3.41 -5.94
CA GLU A 90 1.86 2.27 -5.60
C GLU A 90 1.71 1.29 -6.79
N MET A 91 1.66 1.81 -8.02
CA MET A 91 1.60 0.94 -9.21
C MET A 91 2.82 0.02 -9.37
N TYR A 92 4.01 0.46 -8.94
CA TYR A 92 5.21 -0.37 -8.92
C TYR A 92 5.23 -1.29 -7.71
N ASP A 93 4.86 -0.79 -6.53
CA ASP A 93 4.90 -1.55 -5.27
C ASP A 93 3.92 -2.73 -5.25
N CYS A 94 2.71 -2.52 -5.76
CA CYS A 94 1.73 -3.61 -5.93
C CYS A 94 2.05 -4.54 -7.11
N GLY A 95 3.12 -4.28 -7.86
CA GLY A 95 3.48 -5.06 -9.05
C GLY A 95 2.45 -4.98 -10.18
N PHE A 96 1.67 -3.89 -10.25
CA PHE A 96 0.79 -3.64 -11.40
C PHE A 96 1.62 -3.38 -12.65
N VAL A 97 2.70 -2.60 -12.53
CA VAL A 97 3.63 -2.36 -13.63
C VAL A 97 4.57 -3.55 -13.79
N ARG A 98 4.39 -4.27 -14.90
CA ARG A 98 5.29 -5.36 -15.29
C ARG A 98 6.38 -4.81 -16.19
N THR A 99 7.54 -4.51 -15.62
CA THR A 99 8.67 -3.93 -16.34
C THR A 99 9.15 -4.82 -17.49
N GLU A 100 9.16 -6.14 -17.32
CA GLU A 100 9.46 -7.09 -18.40
C GLU A 100 8.46 -6.99 -19.56
N GLU A 101 7.16 -6.89 -19.27
CA GLU A 101 6.11 -6.80 -20.31
C GLU A 101 6.24 -5.51 -21.12
N ILE A 102 6.45 -4.37 -20.45
CA ILE A 102 6.75 -3.09 -21.09
C ILE A 102 8.04 -3.18 -21.93
N PHE A 103 9.09 -3.81 -21.39
CA PHE A 103 10.37 -3.96 -22.07
C PHE A 103 10.23 -4.80 -23.35
N VAL A 104 9.56 -5.94 -23.25
CA VAL A 104 9.32 -6.84 -24.39
C VAL A 104 8.42 -6.17 -25.44
N ALA A 105 7.39 -5.42 -25.03
CA ALA A 105 6.57 -4.63 -25.95
C ALA A 105 7.40 -3.60 -26.74
N ALA A 106 8.47 -3.09 -26.13
CA ALA A 106 9.33 -2.09 -26.75
C ALA A 106 10.39 -2.67 -27.68
N TYR A 107 11.07 -3.72 -27.23
CA TYR A 107 12.31 -4.21 -27.83
C TYR A 107 12.23 -5.65 -28.34
N GLY A 108 11.17 -6.38 -27.99
CA GLY A 108 11.00 -7.79 -28.29
C GLY A 108 11.64 -8.71 -27.24
N GLU A 109 11.18 -9.96 -27.22
CA GLU A 109 11.63 -10.99 -26.27
C GLU A 109 13.12 -11.31 -26.42
N GLU A 110 13.64 -11.30 -27.65
CA GLU A 110 15.05 -11.52 -27.98
C GLU A 110 16.00 -10.47 -27.36
N ALA A 111 15.49 -9.29 -27.01
CA ALA A 111 16.26 -8.23 -26.36
C ALA A 111 16.31 -8.39 -24.83
N LEU A 112 15.49 -9.27 -24.26
CA LEU A 112 15.44 -9.52 -22.83
C LEU A 112 16.53 -10.53 -22.45
N THR A 113 17.55 -10.04 -21.76
CA THR A 113 18.71 -10.84 -21.34
C THR A 113 18.92 -10.71 -19.83
N PRO A 114 19.69 -11.60 -19.19
CA PRO A 114 20.04 -11.46 -17.78
C PRO A 114 20.75 -10.13 -17.45
N ASP A 115 21.40 -9.52 -18.43
CA ASP A 115 22.11 -8.23 -18.30
C ASP A 115 21.23 -7.04 -18.73
N SER A 116 19.93 -7.23 -18.93
CA SER A 116 19.01 -6.15 -19.27
C SER A 116 18.87 -5.17 -18.10
N PHE A 117 18.89 -3.87 -18.40
CA PHE A 117 18.93 -2.83 -17.37
C PHE A 117 17.73 -2.83 -16.40
N ILE A 118 16.61 -3.44 -16.79
CA ILE A 118 15.44 -3.60 -15.92
C ILE A 118 15.74 -4.42 -14.66
N TYR A 119 16.79 -5.26 -14.68
CA TYR A 119 17.27 -6.04 -13.54
C TYR A 119 18.44 -5.39 -12.79
N MET A 120 18.95 -4.26 -13.31
CA MET A 120 20.04 -3.50 -12.68
C MET A 120 19.48 -2.51 -11.66
N THR A 121 20.27 -2.28 -10.62
CA THR A 121 20.07 -1.21 -9.64
C THR A 121 20.70 0.10 -10.14
N ASP A 122 20.33 1.23 -9.53
CA ASP A 122 20.93 2.52 -9.90
C ASP A 122 22.39 2.68 -9.45
N ALA A 123 22.90 1.75 -8.63
CA ALA A 123 24.31 1.70 -8.25
C ALA A 123 25.20 0.99 -9.28
N ASP A 124 24.61 0.29 -10.27
CA ASP A 124 25.36 -0.47 -11.26
C ASP A 124 26.06 0.46 -12.26
N CYS A 125 27.38 0.33 -12.38
CA CYS A 125 28.21 1.20 -13.22
C CYS A 125 27.92 1.05 -14.73
N ASP A 126 27.38 -0.10 -15.16
CA ASP A 126 27.03 -0.39 -16.54
C ASP A 126 25.59 0.04 -16.91
N LEU A 127 24.80 0.56 -15.97
CA LEU A 127 23.38 0.90 -16.18
C LEU A 127 23.16 1.84 -17.37
N GLU A 128 23.86 2.97 -17.40
CA GLU A 128 23.70 3.96 -18.47
C GLU A 128 24.18 3.44 -19.82
N LYS A 129 25.19 2.57 -19.81
CA LYS A 129 25.67 1.89 -21.01
C LYS A 129 24.63 0.90 -21.53
N ALA A 130 23.98 0.13 -20.66
CA ALA A 130 22.92 -0.80 -21.02
C ALA A 130 21.69 -0.06 -21.58
N LYS A 131 21.29 1.07 -20.97
CA LYS A 131 20.23 1.93 -21.51
C LYS A 131 20.57 2.47 -22.91
N ALA A 132 21.80 2.95 -23.09
CA ALA A 132 22.26 3.53 -24.36
C ALA A 132 22.43 2.51 -25.49
N ALA A 133 22.61 1.23 -25.16
CA ALA A 133 22.76 0.15 -26.15
C ALA A 133 21.43 -0.21 -26.85
N LEU A 134 20.29 0.16 -26.27
CA LEU A 134 18.98 -0.17 -26.82
C LEU A 134 18.61 0.74 -28.00
N PRO A 135 17.99 0.18 -29.04
CA PRO A 135 17.54 0.97 -30.18
C PRO A 135 16.42 1.94 -29.76
N PRO A 136 16.15 3.01 -30.55
CA PRO A 136 14.97 3.83 -30.31
C PRO A 136 13.68 3.01 -30.47
N VAL A 137 12.70 3.26 -29.61
CA VAL A 137 11.39 2.58 -29.67
C VAL A 137 10.56 3.16 -30.81
N SER A 138 10.03 2.29 -31.67
CA SER A 138 9.14 2.69 -32.78
C SER A 138 7.82 3.29 -32.27
N GLU A 139 7.18 4.16 -33.05
CA GLU A 139 5.86 4.73 -32.71
C GLU A 139 4.79 3.64 -32.50
N LYS A 140 4.86 2.56 -33.29
CA LYS A 140 3.97 1.41 -33.13
C LYS A 140 4.13 0.78 -31.75
N ASN A 141 5.36 0.56 -31.30
CA ASN A 141 5.63 -0.05 -30.00
C ASN A 141 5.31 0.92 -28.86
N GLN A 142 5.54 2.24 -29.03
CA GLN A 142 5.13 3.26 -28.07
C GLN A 142 3.62 3.23 -27.82
N LYS A 143 2.80 3.02 -28.86
CA LYS A 143 1.36 2.85 -28.70
C LYS A 143 1.02 1.62 -27.86
N ILE A 144 1.67 0.48 -28.11
CA ILE A 144 1.44 -0.76 -27.35
C ILE A 144 1.81 -0.56 -25.88
N ILE A 145 2.95 0.08 -25.59
CA ILE A 145 3.39 0.40 -24.23
C ILE A 145 2.37 1.30 -23.53
N TYR A 146 1.86 2.33 -24.23
CA TYR A 146 0.84 3.20 -23.67
C TYR A 146 -0.46 2.46 -23.37
N ASP A 147 -0.91 1.58 -24.27
CA ASP A 147 -2.12 0.78 -24.07
C ASP A 147 -1.95 -0.18 -22.87
N LEU A 148 -0.77 -0.80 -22.70
CA LEU A 148 -0.42 -1.59 -21.51
C LEU A 148 -0.45 -0.74 -20.24
N TRP A 149 0.20 0.43 -20.24
CA TRP A 149 0.20 1.35 -19.11
C TRP A 149 -1.23 1.72 -18.69
N CYS A 150 -2.09 2.06 -19.65
CA CYS A 150 -3.50 2.38 -19.37
C CYS A 150 -4.21 1.20 -18.70
N SER A 151 -3.94 -0.04 -19.14
CA SER A 151 -4.51 -1.23 -18.50
C SER A 151 -4.06 -1.40 -17.05
N TYR A 152 -2.80 -1.03 -16.73
CA TYR A 152 -2.29 -1.06 -15.36
C TYR A 152 -2.94 0.03 -14.50
N VAL A 153 -3.18 1.22 -15.06
CA VAL A 153 -3.90 2.30 -14.36
C VAL A 153 -5.33 1.87 -14.04
N GLU A 154 -6.06 1.27 -14.99
CA GLU A 154 -7.41 0.77 -14.69
C GLU A 154 -7.38 -0.30 -13.60
N LYS A 155 -6.40 -1.21 -13.63
CA LYS A 155 -6.23 -2.21 -12.57
C LYS A 155 -5.96 -1.59 -11.20
N LEU A 156 -5.11 -0.56 -11.13
CA LEU A 156 -4.90 0.20 -9.89
C LEU A 156 -6.22 0.79 -9.38
N LEU A 157 -6.97 1.48 -10.25
CA LEU A 157 -8.24 2.13 -9.87
C LEU A 157 -9.35 1.12 -9.51
N ASP A 158 -9.25 -0.12 -9.99
CA ASP A 158 -10.06 -1.26 -9.57
C ASP A 158 -9.64 -1.85 -8.21
N THR A 159 -8.51 -1.43 -7.65
CA THR A 159 -8.03 -1.82 -6.30
C THR A 159 -8.11 -0.67 -5.29
N VAL A 160 -7.71 0.55 -5.67
CA VAL A 160 -7.70 1.70 -4.75
C VAL A 160 -9.06 2.39 -4.68
N GLU A 161 -9.35 3.03 -3.55
CA GLU A 161 -10.48 3.95 -3.39
C GLU A 161 -9.96 5.36 -3.10
N ILE A 162 -10.28 6.31 -4.00
CA ILE A 162 -9.86 7.70 -3.87
C ILE A 162 -11.05 8.53 -3.37
N HIS A 163 -10.86 9.21 -2.24
CA HIS A 163 -11.84 10.07 -1.59
C HIS A 163 -11.49 11.54 -1.80
N THR A 164 -12.05 12.11 -2.86
CA THR A 164 -11.99 13.55 -3.19
C THR A 164 -13.15 13.88 -4.14
N THR A 165 -13.22 15.10 -4.67
CA THR A 165 -14.26 15.51 -5.64
C THR A 165 -14.14 14.75 -6.96
N ASP A 166 -15.25 14.52 -7.67
CA ASP A 166 -15.23 13.81 -8.97
C ASP A 166 -14.32 14.49 -9.99
N ALA A 167 -14.29 15.83 -10.02
CA ALA A 167 -13.39 16.58 -10.88
C ALA A 167 -11.90 16.29 -10.57
N ASN A 168 -11.54 16.13 -9.30
CA ASN A 168 -10.17 15.75 -8.93
C ASN A 168 -9.88 14.29 -9.30
N LYS A 169 -10.83 13.37 -9.16
CA LYS A 169 -10.67 11.98 -9.59
C LYS A 169 -10.40 11.88 -11.08
N ASP A 170 -11.12 12.65 -11.89
CA ASP A 170 -10.91 12.74 -13.34
C ASP A 170 -9.49 13.27 -13.66
N ILE A 171 -9.05 14.33 -12.98
CA ILE A 171 -7.69 14.88 -13.14
C ILE A 171 -6.62 13.84 -12.77
N ILE A 172 -6.80 13.14 -11.65
CA ILE A 172 -5.86 12.10 -11.19
C ILE A 172 -5.79 10.99 -12.23
N LYS A 173 -6.94 10.45 -12.66
CA LYS A 173 -7.00 9.40 -13.68
C LYS A 173 -6.32 9.84 -14.98
N ASP A 174 -6.64 11.03 -15.49
CA ASP A 174 -6.02 11.56 -16.70
C ASP A 174 -4.51 11.72 -16.56
N ALA A 175 -4.03 12.20 -15.41
CA ALA A 175 -2.61 12.36 -15.15
C ALA A 175 -1.87 11.01 -15.06
N LEU A 176 -2.45 10.00 -14.41
CA LEU A 176 -1.93 8.64 -14.38
C LEU A 176 -1.81 8.07 -15.79
N MET A 177 -2.84 8.26 -16.64
CA MET A 177 -2.80 7.83 -18.04
C MET A 177 -1.72 8.58 -18.83
N VAL A 178 -1.63 9.90 -18.67
CA VAL A 178 -0.63 10.75 -19.35
C VAL A 178 0.79 10.36 -18.96
N TYR A 179 1.04 9.90 -17.73
CA TYR A 179 2.35 9.42 -17.29
C TYR A 179 2.88 8.31 -18.20
N GLY A 180 2.02 7.42 -18.70
CA GLY A 180 2.36 6.36 -19.63
C GLY A 180 2.92 6.81 -20.99
N ARG A 181 2.87 8.12 -21.29
CA ARG A 181 3.48 8.72 -22.49
C ARG A 181 4.94 9.09 -22.30
N LYS A 182 5.49 8.95 -21.09
CA LYS A 182 6.91 9.18 -20.83
C LYS A 182 7.79 8.23 -21.63
N LYS A 183 9.08 8.59 -21.74
CA LYS A 183 10.08 7.71 -22.35
C LYS A 183 10.10 6.38 -21.60
N ILE A 184 10.24 5.29 -22.35
CA ILE A 184 10.27 3.95 -21.76
C ILE A 184 11.33 3.79 -20.65
N THR A 185 12.50 4.41 -20.80
CA THR A 185 13.57 4.35 -19.78
C THR A 185 13.14 4.96 -18.45
N ILE A 186 12.09 5.79 -18.44
CA ILE A 186 11.46 6.33 -17.22
C ILE A 186 10.37 5.38 -16.72
N LEU A 187 9.57 4.78 -17.61
CA LEU A 187 8.49 3.83 -17.23
C LEU A 187 9.00 2.49 -16.71
N LEU A 188 10.25 2.14 -17.00
CA LEU A 188 10.87 0.90 -16.53
C LEU A 188 11.51 1.02 -15.14
N ARG A 189 11.22 2.13 -14.44
CA ARG A 189 11.76 2.45 -13.13
C ARG A 189 10.65 3.08 -12.27
N SER A 190 10.57 2.64 -11.02
CA SER A 190 9.77 3.33 -10.02
C SER A 190 10.31 4.76 -9.82
N PRO A 191 9.45 5.78 -9.65
CA PRO A 191 9.90 7.15 -9.45
C PRO A 191 10.25 7.52 -7.99
N GLU A 192 10.40 6.54 -7.10
CA GLU A 192 10.87 6.72 -5.71
C GLU A 192 12.22 7.44 -5.57
#